data_AF-A0A957FH57-F1
#
_entry.id   AF-A0A957FH57-F1
#
_cell.length_a   1.000
_cell.length_b   1.000
_cell.length_c   1.000
_cell.angle_alpha   90.00
_cell.angle_beta   90.00
_cell.angle_gamma   90.00
#
_symmetry.space_group_name_H-M   'P 1'
#
loop_
_entity.id
_entity.type
_entity.pdbx_description
1 polymer ?
#
loop_
_entity_poly.entity_id
_entity_poly.type
_entity_poly.pdbx_seq_one_letter_code
_entity_poly.pdbx_strand_id
1 'polypeptide(L)'
;MRIEDWQIKVIQLLSVAGIVVAFFLYLYHDGSLIGVCTASGWDDCGQVSGPDAPYSTVGPIPVALIGLVGYIFIFGLTWLRDWLPILD
;
A
#
# COMPACT_ATOMS: atom_id res chain seq x y z
N MET A 1 19.54 22.16 -2.30
CA MET A 1 18.32 21.36 -2.53
C MET A 1 18.17 21.27 -4.04
N ARG A 2 18.54 20.14 -4.65
CA ARG A 2 18.30 19.90 -6.08
C ARG A 2 16.80 19.69 -6.28
N ILE A 3 16.30 20.00 -7.47
CA ILE A 3 14.89 19.77 -7.85
C ILE A 3 14.50 18.28 -7.64
N GLU A 4 15.46 17.37 -7.66
CA GLU A 4 15.28 15.94 -7.46
C GLU A 4 14.93 15.58 -6.00
N ASP A 5 15.46 16.32 -5.01
CA ASP A 5 15.40 15.94 -3.60
C ASP A 5 13.96 16.01 -3.04
N TRP A 6 13.17 17.01 -3.46
CA TRP A 6 11.80 17.14 -2.97
C TRP A 6 10.86 16.09 -3.57
N GLN A 7 11.12 15.64 -4.81
CA GLN A 7 10.34 14.61 -5.47
C GLN A 7 10.47 13.27 -4.74
N ILE A 8 11.69 12.91 -4.32
CA ILE A 8 11.94 11.69 -3.55
C ILE A 8 11.20 11.72 -2.20
N LYS A 9 11.22 12.87 -1.49
CA LYS A 9 10.49 13.02 -0.22
C LYS A 9 8.98 12.88 -0.40
N VAL A 10 8.44 13.39 -1.50
CA VAL A 10 7.03 13.24 -1.83
C VAL A 10 6.71 11.77 -2.12
N ILE A 11 7.53 11.07 -2.91
CA ILE A 11 7.38 9.62 -3.17
C ILE A 11 7.46 8.82 -1.86
N GLN A 12 8.36 9.19 -0.95
CA GLN A 12 8.48 8.55 0.36
C GLN A 12 7.22 8.74 1.21
N LEU A 13 6.66 9.95 1.28
CA LEU A 13 5.40 10.21 1.99
C LEU A 13 4.21 9.45 1.38
N LEU A 14 4.10 9.47 0.04
CA LEU A 14 3.05 8.75 -0.69
C LEU A 14 3.16 7.24 -0.53
N SER A 15 4.37 6.69 -0.51
CA SER A 15 4.58 5.26 -0.29
C SER A 15 4.17 4.82 1.11
N VAL A 16 4.43 5.63 2.16
CA VAL A 16 3.91 5.35 3.51
C VAL A 16 2.38 5.29 3.53
N ALA A 17 1.71 6.26 2.89
CA ALA A 17 0.25 6.23 2.77
C ALA A 17 -0.23 4.98 2.00
N GLY A 18 0.46 4.62 0.92
CA GLY A 18 0.18 3.40 0.15
C GLY A 18 0.34 2.11 0.97
N ILE A 19 1.39 2.01 1.79
CA ILE A 19 1.62 0.88 2.70
C ILE A 19 0.44 0.73 3.66
N VAL A 20 0.00 1.83 4.29
CA VAL A 20 -1.11 1.82 5.25
C VAL A 20 -2.40 1.33 4.59
N VAL A 21 -2.75 1.86 3.41
CA VAL A 21 -3.96 1.45 2.67
C VAL A 21 -3.86 0.00 2.22
N ALA A 22 -2.74 -0.43 1.64
CA ALA A 22 -2.57 -1.79 1.15
C ALA A 22 -2.59 -2.83 2.29
N PHE A 23 -1.97 -2.51 3.43
CA PHE A 23 -2.00 -3.36 4.61
C PHE A 23 -3.42 -3.51 5.16
N PHE A 24 -4.16 -2.39 5.22
CA PHE A 24 -5.54 -2.39 5.65
C PHE A 24 -6.43 -3.27 4.75
N LEU A 25 -6.31 -3.12 3.42
CA LEU A 25 -7.07 -3.92 2.46
C LEU A 25 -6.69 -5.40 2.52
N TYR A 26 -5.42 -5.70 2.78
CA TYR A 26 -4.97 -7.08 2.99
C TYR A 26 -5.64 -7.71 4.22
N LEU A 27 -5.69 -7.01 5.36
CA LEU A 27 -6.38 -7.51 6.55
C LEU A 27 -7.89 -7.67 6.35
N TYR A 28 -8.50 -6.79 5.55
CA TYR A 28 -9.90 -6.89 5.18
C TYR A 28 -10.17 -8.12 4.29
N HIS A 29 -9.32 -8.34 3.28
CA HIS A 29 -9.39 -9.51 2.41
C HIS A 29 -9.20 -10.84 3.17
N ASP A 30 -8.37 -10.83 4.21
CA ASP A 30 -8.16 -11.98 5.11
C ASP A 30 -9.30 -12.20 6.13
N GLY A 31 -10.29 -11.29 6.17
CA GLY A 31 -11.41 -11.34 7.12
C GLY A 31 -11.03 -10.96 8.56
N SER A 32 -9.79 -10.54 8.81
CA SER A 32 -9.30 -10.11 10.12
C SER A 32 -9.80 -8.73 10.54
N LEU A 33 -10.37 -7.95 9.60
CA LEU A 33 -10.86 -6.59 9.85
C LEU A 33 -12.35 -6.49 9.53
N ILE A 34 -13.17 -6.35 10.56
CA ILE A 34 -14.62 -6.24 10.45
C ILE A 34 -15.01 -4.82 10.88
N GLY A 35 -15.59 -4.03 9.97
CA GLY A 35 -16.24 -2.76 10.34
C GLY A 35 -15.56 -1.44 9.93
N VAL A 36 -14.44 -1.47 9.20
CA VAL A 36 -13.82 -0.24 8.68
C VAL A 36 -14.10 -0.02 7.18
N CYS A 37 -14.31 -1.11 6.44
CA CYS A 37 -14.92 -1.12 5.11
C CYS A 37 -16.42 -1.43 5.21
N THR A 38 -17.16 -0.69 6.03
CA THR A 38 -18.62 -0.80 6.02
C THR A 38 -19.15 0.01 4.86
N ALA A 39 -20.01 -0.61 4.05
CA ALA A 39 -20.84 0.06 3.06
C ALA A 39 -21.62 1.21 3.72
N SER A 40 -21.03 2.40 3.80
CA SER A 40 -21.84 3.61 3.81
C SER A 40 -22.51 3.64 2.44
N GLY A 41 -23.79 4.01 2.34
CA GLY A 41 -24.65 3.70 1.18
C GLY A 41 -24.18 4.15 -0.22
N TRP A 42 -23.00 4.75 -0.37
CA TRP A 42 -22.35 5.11 -1.62
C TRP A 42 -21.05 4.35 -1.91
N ASP A 43 -20.28 3.90 -0.90
CA ASP A 43 -18.96 3.27 -1.08
C ASP A 43 -18.86 1.97 -0.25
N ASP A 44 -18.77 0.84 -0.94
CA ASP A 44 -18.54 -0.48 -0.35
C ASP A 44 -17.22 -1.06 -0.90
N CYS A 45 -16.13 -0.80 -0.18
CA CYS A 45 -14.84 -1.42 -0.51
C CYS A 45 -14.87 -2.94 -0.41
N GLY A 46 -15.88 -3.54 0.24
CA GLY A 46 -16.14 -4.96 0.23
C GLY A 46 -16.44 -5.54 -1.15
N GLN A 47 -17.15 -4.79 -2.00
CA GLN A 47 -17.45 -5.25 -3.35
C GLN A 47 -16.21 -5.40 -4.25
N VAL A 48 -15.14 -4.66 -3.96
CA VAL A 48 -13.93 -4.62 -4.81
C VAL A 48 -12.72 -5.31 -4.18
N SER A 49 -12.62 -5.28 -2.85
CA SER A 49 -11.45 -5.79 -2.12
C SER A 49 -11.77 -6.94 -1.16
N GLY A 50 -13.03 -7.37 -1.09
CA GLY A 50 -13.43 -8.50 -0.26
C GLY A 50 -12.79 -9.84 -0.67
N PRO A 51 -12.89 -10.86 0.22
CA PRO A 51 -12.35 -12.20 -0.03
C PRO A 51 -12.87 -12.81 -1.33
N ASP A 52 -14.17 -12.66 -1.57
CA ASP A 52 -14.88 -13.20 -2.73
C ASP A 52 -15.06 -12.18 -3.88
N ALA A 53 -14.43 -11.01 -3.77
CA ALA A 53 -14.58 -9.96 -4.78
C ALA A 53 -13.87 -10.34 -6.09
N PRO A 54 -14.47 -10.08 -7.25
CA PRO A 54 -13.82 -10.35 -8.53
C PRO A 54 -12.57 -9.48 -8.68
N TYR A 55 -11.48 -10.07 -9.18
CA TYR A 55 -10.18 -9.41 -9.38
C TYR A 55 -9.46 -8.93 -8.10
N SER A 56 -9.96 -9.24 -6.90
CA SER A 56 -9.24 -8.96 -5.65
C SER A 56 -8.06 -9.90 -5.41
N THR A 57 -7.97 -10.98 -6.20
CA THR A 57 -6.90 -11.98 -6.21
C THR A 57 -6.35 -12.18 -7.62
N VAL A 58 -5.04 -12.48 -7.70
CA VAL A 58 -4.37 -12.98 -8.91
C VAL A 58 -3.87 -14.38 -8.58
N GLY A 59 -4.62 -15.38 -9.02
CA GLY A 59 -4.41 -16.77 -8.57
C GLY A 59 -4.59 -16.88 -7.05
N PRO A 60 -3.65 -17.44 -6.30
CA PRO A 60 -3.74 -17.55 -4.84
C PRO A 60 -3.28 -16.27 -4.09
N ILE A 61 -2.85 -15.23 -4.80
CA ILE A 61 -2.20 -14.06 -4.19
C ILE A 61 -3.19 -12.88 -4.15
N PRO A 62 -3.49 -12.31 -2.97
CA PRO A 62 -4.30 -11.10 -2.86
C PRO A 62 -3.62 -9.90 -3.54
N VAL A 63 -4.35 -9.12 -4.32
CA VAL A 63 -3.80 -7.92 -4.98
C VAL A 63 -3.32 -6.88 -3.96
N ALA A 64 -3.99 -6.79 -2.81
CA ALA A 64 -3.57 -5.92 -1.71
C ALA A 64 -2.16 -6.26 -1.19
N LEU A 65 -1.78 -7.55 -1.19
CA LEU A 65 -0.44 -7.99 -0.81
C LEU A 65 0.61 -7.55 -1.84
N ILE A 66 0.28 -7.62 -3.13
CA ILE A 66 1.16 -7.15 -4.21
C ILE A 66 1.43 -5.64 -4.05
N GLY A 67 0.38 -4.86 -3.81
CA GLY A 67 0.49 -3.43 -3.54
C GLY A 67 1.35 -3.14 -2.30
N LEU A 68 1.14 -3.89 -1.21
CA LEU A 68 1.90 -3.74 0.04
C LEU A 68 3.40 -3.96 -0.20
N VAL A 69 3.77 -5.05 -0.85
CA VAL A 69 5.17 -5.35 -1.20
C VAL A 69 5.76 -4.26 -2.10
N GLY A 70 5.00 -3.80 -3.10
CA GLY A 70 5.42 -2.73 -4.00
C GLY A 70 5.71 -1.42 -3.27
N TYR A 71 4.83 -0.97 -2.39
CA TYR A 71 5.05 0.27 -1.64
C TYR A 71 6.15 0.15 -0.59
N ILE A 72 6.29 -1.01 0.07
CA ILE A 72 7.43 -1.28 0.97
C ILE A 72 8.75 -1.18 0.20
N PHE A 73 8.79 -1.74 -1.02
CA PHE A 73 9.98 -1.71 -1.86
C PHE A 73 10.32 -0.27 -2.29
N ILE A 74 9.35 0.51 -2.76
CA ILE A 74 9.55 1.92 -3.12
C ILE A 74 10.05 2.72 -1.92
N PHE A 75 9.39 2.59 -0.76
CA PHE A 75 9.79 3.26 0.47
C PHE A 75 11.23 2.89 0.83
N GLY A 76 11.54 1.59 0.85
CA GLY A 76 12.87 1.06 1.17
C GLY A 76 13.96 1.61 0.25
N LEU A 77 13.72 1.68 -1.06
CA LEU A 77 14.66 2.27 -2.02
C LEU A 77 14.87 3.78 -1.77
N THR A 78 13.79 4.53 -1.56
CA THR A 78 13.89 5.98 -1.29
C THR A 78 14.54 6.28 0.05
N TRP A 79 14.29 5.46 1.07
CA TRP A 79 14.89 5.59 2.38
C TRP A 79 16.37 5.19 2.38
N LEU A 80 16.73 4.07 1.73
CA LEU A 80 18.12 3.64 1.61
C LEU A 80 18.97 4.64 0.84
N ARG A 81 18.40 5.33 -0.16
CA ARG A 81 19.06 6.43 -0.88
C ARG A 81 19.53 7.54 0.06
N ASP A 82 18.78 7.85 1.12
CA ASP A 82 19.16 8.87 2.10
C ASP A 82 20.30 8.40 3.03
N TRP A 83 20.43 7.09 3.25
CA TRP A 83 21.47 6.50 4.10
C TRP A 83 22.76 6.15 3.35
N LEU A 84 22.70 5.84 2.06
CA LEU A 84 23.88 5.58 1.22
C LEU A 84 24.95 6.68 1.26
N PRO A 85 24.65 8.00 1.25
CA PRO A 85 25.67 9.04 1.38
C PRO A 85 26.34 9.13 2.77
N ILE A 86 25.88 8.34 3.76
CA ILE A 86 26.53 8.20 5.08
C ILE A 86 27.57 7.07 5.08
N LEU A 87 27.52 6.16 4.09
CA LEU A 87 28.39 4.98 3.97
C LEU A 87 29.62 5.22 3.08
N ASP A 88 29.72 6.38 2.44
CA ASP A 88 30.92 6.90 1.76
C ASP A 88 31.70 7.86 2.71
#